data_AF-R9IZE0-F1
#
_entry.id   AF-R9IZE0-F1
#
_cell.length_a   1.000
_cell.length_b   1.000
_cell.length_c   1.000
_cell.angle_alpha   90.00
_cell.angle_beta   90.00
_cell.angle_gamma   90.00
#
_symmetry.space_group_name_H-M   'P 1'
#
loop_
_entity.id
_entity.type
_entity.pdbx_description
1 polymer ?
#
loop_
_entity_poly.entity_id
_entity_poly.type
_entity_poly.pdbx_seq_one_letter_code
_entity_poly.pdbx_strand_id
1 'polypeptide(L)'
;MKKLGFEKAWKRFVLYMAMVMAVITASKAVPAYAGDFTTATTLPTNGVWSGKCELGPNTADYYKFTIVTAGQVDVKLMAYAPNIYATLYDSNFKEIDTATPLEGSETSPRMDSIAEWLSQGTYYVSISDNFGRGGNYKLCTSFSTSGMTAAEMDSYDSPQNLRMNGKVSGVLTNSNQEDWYKVTISSARKYKYILQCSNNFIQCNLYDRNLSELHSMNSWNEKTISKELELTSGVYYIKVGGIRGGTYTCQFNEIIPAKGDLLVDSKNQAQYKVTKAGTKGGTVTYQKSMNGVKTSITVPATVKIDNITYKVTAIASKAFKGNGRLKKVIIGKNVTSIGTSAFYKCTGLRSITIPVNVKSIGKQAFYNCKNLKSVIIKTTKLTSSKVGANAFKGIYKKATIKVPKSKFNTYRNMLKRKGIGKEAVYKKLS
;
A
#
# COMPACT_ATOMS: atom_id res chain seq x y z
N MET A 1 33.11 0.66 -35.22
CA MET A 1 32.19 0.93 -34.10
C MET A 1 31.03 1.88 -34.43
N LYS A 2 31.19 2.97 -35.21
CA LYS A 2 30.06 3.85 -35.59
C LYS A 2 29.06 3.27 -36.63
N LYS A 3 29.47 2.34 -37.51
CA LYS A 3 28.58 1.72 -38.52
C LYS A 3 27.56 0.72 -37.94
N LEU A 4 27.94 -0.07 -36.92
CA LEU A 4 27.08 -1.07 -36.28
C LEU A 4 25.93 -0.45 -35.47
N GLY A 5 26.14 0.73 -34.88
CA GLY A 5 25.10 1.49 -34.18
C GLY A 5 24.06 2.09 -35.14
N PHE A 6 24.51 2.58 -36.31
CA PHE A 6 23.63 3.13 -37.33
C PHE A 6 22.78 2.05 -38.02
N GLU A 7 23.36 0.88 -38.34
CA GLU A 7 22.59 -0.25 -38.89
C GLU A 7 21.54 -0.80 -37.91
N LYS A 8 21.86 -0.86 -36.60
CA LYS A 8 20.90 -1.27 -35.56
C LYS A 8 19.82 -0.21 -35.35
N ALA A 9 20.16 1.07 -35.35
CA ALA A 9 19.20 2.17 -35.29
C ALA A 9 18.31 2.23 -36.54
N TRP A 10 18.86 1.94 -37.72
CA TRP A 10 18.13 1.88 -38.99
C TRP A 10 17.19 0.68 -39.05
N LYS A 11 17.64 -0.52 -38.64
CA LYS A 11 16.77 -1.70 -38.50
C LYS A 11 15.67 -1.47 -37.46
N ARG A 12 15.94 -0.73 -36.38
CA ARG A 12 14.93 -0.30 -35.38
C ARG A 12 13.98 0.76 -35.93
N PHE A 13 14.44 1.72 -36.74
CA PHE A 13 13.57 2.67 -37.45
C PHE A 13 12.66 1.94 -38.42
N VAL A 14 13.16 0.95 -39.15
CA VAL A 14 12.37 0.12 -40.08
C VAL A 14 11.38 -0.78 -39.33
N LEU A 15 11.74 -1.38 -38.19
CA LEU A 15 10.84 -2.21 -37.37
C LEU A 15 9.80 -1.38 -36.60
N TYR A 16 10.19 -0.22 -36.07
CA TYR A 16 9.31 0.79 -35.50
C TYR A 16 8.36 1.33 -36.56
N MET A 17 8.84 1.65 -37.77
CA MET A 17 8.00 2.03 -38.89
C MET A 17 7.12 0.86 -39.34
N ALA A 18 7.56 -0.39 -39.29
CA ALA A 18 6.72 -1.56 -39.61
C ALA A 18 5.62 -1.79 -38.55
N MET A 19 5.91 -1.59 -37.26
CA MET A 19 4.92 -1.61 -36.18
C MET A 19 3.98 -0.41 -36.25
N VAL A 20 4.48 0.79 -36.53
CA VAL A 20 3.69 2.00 -36.78
C VAL A 20 2.81 1.80 -38.02
N MET A 21 3.31 1.18 -39.08
CA MET A 21 2.55 0.85 -40.30
C MET A 21 1.52 -0.26 -40.06
N ALA A 22 1.80 -1.25 -39.21
CA ALA A 22 0.84 -2.25 -38.74
C ALA A 22 -0.24 -1.64 -37.80
N VAL A 23 0.13 -0.64 -36.99
CA VAL A 23 -0.75 0.21 -36.18
C VAL A 23 -1.55 1.20 -37.06
N ILE A 24 -1.09 1.51 -38.28
CA ILE A 24 -1.80 2.33 -39.27
C ILE A 24 -2.82 1.50 -40.07
N THR A 25 -2.57 0.21 -40.33
CA THR A 25 -3.42 -0.59 -41.23
C THR A 25 -4.63 -1.28 -40.59
N ALA A 26 -4.81 -1.24 -39.25
CA ALA A 26 -5.95 -1.89 -38.59
C ALA A 26 -6.60 -1.13 -37.42
N SER A 27 -6.46 0.20 -37.34
CA SER A 27 -7.16 0.97 -36.30
C SER A 27 -8.65 1.07 -36.62
N LYS A 28 -9.51 0.66 -35.68
CA LYS A 28 -10.94 0.94 -35.79
C LYS A 28 -11.20 2.38 -35.32
N ALA A 29 -11.91 3.16 -36.14
CA ALA A 29 -12.42 4.44 -35.69
C ALA A 29 -13.44 4.20 -34.57
N VAL A 30 -13.21 4.83 -33.43
CA VAL A 30 -14.16 4.88 -32.33
C VAL A 30 -14.56 6.35 -32.21
N PRO A 31 -15.86 6.69 -32.13
CA PRO A 31 -16.24 8.08 -31.94
C PRO A 31 -15.57 8.61 -30.66
N ALA A 32 -14.75 9.66 -30.82
CA ALA A 32 -14.29 10.45 -29.70
C ALA A 32 -15.53 11.09 -29.07
N TYR A 33 -15.67 10.98 -27.76
CA TYR A 33 -16.84 11.50 -27.04
C TYR A 33 -16.31 12.30 -25.86
N ALA A 34 -16.32 13.63 -26.03
CA ALA A 34 -16.16 14.54 -24.91
C ALA A 34 -17.32 14.28 -23.93
N GLY A 35 -17.02 13.72 -22.77
CA GLY A 35 -18.04 13.20 -21.86
C GLY A 35 -17.54 12.99 -20.44
N ASP A 36 -18.14 12.04 -19.74
CA ASP A 36 -17.73 11.60 -18.40
C ASP A 36 -17.70 10.07 -18.35
N PHE A 37 -17.37 9.50 -17.19
CA PHE A 37 -17.32 8.05 -17.05
C PHE A 37 -18.64 7.31 -17.32
N THR A 38 -19.80 7.99 -17.26
CA THR A 38 -21.11 7.37 -17.52
C THR A 38 -21.37 7.16 -19.01
N THR A 39 -20.70 7.97 -19.86
CA THR A 39 -20.79 7.93 -21.32
C THR A 39 -19.57 7.24 -21.97
N ALA A 40 -18.68 6.67 -21.15
CA ALA A 40 -17.45 6.04 -21.61
C ALA A 40 -17.68 4.93 -22.66
N THR A 41 -16.93 5.02 -23.75
CA THR A 41 -17.03 4.08 -24.87
C THR A 41 -16.43 2.73 -24.52
N THR A 42 -17.15 1.64 -24.76
CA THR A 42 -16.67 0.29 -24.48
C THR A 42 -15.62 -0.15 -25.50
N LEU A 43 -14.42 -0.46 -25.03
CA LEU A 43 -13.35 -1.07 -25.80
C LEU A 43 -13.26 -2.56 -25.50
N PRO A 44 -12.99 -3.40 -26.52
CA PRO A 44 -12.43 -4.73 -26.30
C PRO A 44 -11.16 -4.66 -25.43
N THR A 45 -10.87 -5.74 -24.70
CA THR A 45 -9.68 -5.82 -23.84
C THR A 45 -8.35 -5.88 -24.62
N ASN A 46 -8.43 -6.17 -25.93
CA ASN A 46 -7.33 -6.21 -26.88
C ASN A 46 -7.70 -5.42 -28.13
N GLY A 47 -6.87 -4.47 -28.55
CA GLY A 47 -7.06 -3.76 -29.81
C GLY A 47 -6.37 -2.40 -29.89
N VAL A 48 -6.53 -1.75 -31.04
CA VAL A 48 -6.01 -0.43 -31.35
C VAL A 48 -7.15 0.45 -31.87
N TRP A 49 -7.28 1.63 -31.28
CA TRP A 49 -8.34 2.60 -31.59
C TRP A 49 -7.74 3.98 -31.80
N SER A 50 -8.32 4.74 -32.73
CA SER A 50 -7.95 6.13 -32.99
C SER A 50 -9.01 7.04 -32.38
N GLY A 51 -8.57 8.15 -31.81
CA GLY A 51 -9.44 9.19 -31.25
C GLY A 51 -8.82 10.58 -31.41
N LYS A 52 -9.59 11.60 -31.04
CA LYS A 52 -9.18 13.00 -31.10
C LYS A 52 -9.75 13.73 -29.91
N CYS A 53 -8.88 14.23 -29.04
CA CYS A 53 -9.32 15.14 -27.98
C CYS A 53 -9.79 16.44 -28.62
N GLU A 54 -11.02 16.85 -28.34
CA GLU A 54 -11.59 18.09 -28.87
C GLU A 54 -10.98 19.33 -28.22
N LEU A 55 -11.00 20.45 -28.95
CA LEU A 55 -10.53 21.76 -28.45
C LEU A 55 -11.42 22.27 -27.31
N GLY A 56 -10.82 22.69 -26.19
CA GLY A 56 -11.51 23.27 -25.04
C GLY A 56 -10.99 22.78 -23.68
N PRO A 57 -11.25 23.50 -22.57
CA PRO A 57 -10.84 23.06 -21.24
C PRO A 57 -11.62 21.81 -20.81
N ASN A 58 -10.92 20.83 -20.21
CA ASN A 58 -11.48 19.59 -19.63
C ASN A 58 -12.18 18.63 -20.62
N THR A 59 -11.82 18.66 -21.90
CA THR A 59 -12.29 17.70 -22.91
C THR A 59 -11.46 16.42 -22.85
N ALA A 60 -11.88 15.50 -21.98
CA ALA A 60 -11.31 14.16 -21.93
C ALA A 60 -12.19 13.17 -22.69
N ASP A 61 -11.56 12.26 -23.42
CA ASP A 61 -12.21 11.10 -24.01
C ASP A 61 -12.18 9.96 -22.99
N TYR A 62 -13.34 9.34 -22.73
CA TYR A 62 -13.46 8.27 -21.75
C TYR A 62 -13.76 6.93 -22.43
N TYR A 63 -12.99 5.93 -22.04
CA TYR A 63 -13.11 4.55 -22.49
C TYR A 63 -13.32 3.62 -21.30
N LYS A 64 -13.99 2.50 -21.52
CA LYS A 64 -14.14 1.43 -20.52
C LYS A 64 -13.85 0.07 -21.12
N PHE A 65 -13.29 -0.83 -20.34
CA PHE A 65 -13.11 -2.23 -20.72
C PHE A 65 -13.36 -3.15 -19.53
N THR A 66 -13.66 -4.41 -19.83
CA THR A 66 -13.92 -5.43 -18.81
C THR A 66 -12.83 -6.48 -18.81
N ILE A 67 -12.33 -6.77 -17.61
CA ILE A 67 -11.39 -7.84 -17.31
C ILE A 67 -12.19 -9.02 -16.80
N VAL A 68 -12.16 -10.11 -17.56
CA VAL A 68 -12.93 -11.34 -17.27
C VAL A 68 -12.20 -12.26 -16.31
N THR A 69 -10.86 -12.26 -16.35
CA THR A 69 -9.96 -13.00 -15.46
C THR A 69 -8.84 -12.07 -15.06
N ALA A 70 -8.35 -12.16 -13.82
CA ALA A 70 -7.25 -11.29 -13.39
C ALA A 70 -6.01 -11.48 -14.30
N GLY A 71 -5.43 -10.37 -14.77
CA GLY A 71 -4.35 -10.39 -15.75
C GLY A 71 -3.72 -9.02 -15.93
N GLN A 72 -2.61 -8.97 -16.65
CA GLN A 72 -1.92 -7.74 -17.01
C GLN A 72 -2.66 -7.02 -18.13
N VAL A 73 -2.84 -5.71 -17.98
CA VAL A 73 -3.38 -4.80 -18.97
C VAL A 73 -2.34 -3.74 -19.25
N ASP A 74 -1.96 -3.59 -20.51
CA ASP A 74 -1.14 -2.47 -20.98
C ASP A 74 -2.03 -1.52 -21.77
N VAL A 75 -2.10 -0.27 -21.31
CA VAL A 75 -2.75 0.85 -21.98
C VAL A 75 -1.64 1.70 -22.59
N LYS A 76 -1.42 1.57 -23.89
CA LYS A 76 -0.41 2.33 -24.64
C LYS A 76 -1.07 3.50 -25.34
N LEU A 77 -0.59 4.71 -25.08
CA LEU A 77 -1.05 5.93 -25.72
C LEU A 77 0.02 6.43 -26.67
N MET A 78 -0.34 6.65 -27.92
CA MET A 78 0.47 7.35 -28.91
C MET A 78 -0.17 8.70 -29.23
N ALA A 79 0.52 9.78 -28.89
CA ALA A 79 0.08 11.15 -29.09
C ALA A 79 0.69 11.78 -30.35
N TYR A 80 -0.14 12.43 -31.15
CA TYR A 80 0.24 13.20 -32.34
C TYR A 80 0.10 14.72 -32.09
N ALA A 81 -0.17 15.10 -30.84
CA ALA A 81 -0.23 16.46 -30.39
C ALA A 81 0.39 16.60 -29.00
N PRO A 82 0.81 17.82 -28.62
CA PRO A 82 1.55 18.05 -27.39
C PRO A 82 0.65 18.05 -26.15
N ASN A 83 1.14 17.47 -25.05
CA ASN A 83 0.51 17.33 -23.73
C ASN A 83 -0.72 16.42 -23.63
N ILE A 84 -0.82 15.44 -24.52
CA ILE A 84 -1.81 14.36 -24.36
C ILE A 84 -1.28 13.33 -23.36
N TYR A 85 -2.11 12.89 -22.43
CA TYR A 85 -1.81 11.80 -21.49
C TYR A 85 -3.01 10.88 -21.28
N ALA A 86 -2.74 9.68 -20.75
CA ALA A 86 -3.76 8.71 -20.37
C ALA A 86 -3.81 8.56 -18.85
N THR A 87 -5.00 8.34 -18.30
CA THR A 87 -5.18 7.96 -16.89
C THR A 87 -6.08 6.73 -16.80
N LEU A 88 -5.68 5.75 -16.00
CA LEU A 88 -6.43 4.52 -15.72
C LEU A 88 -7.16 4.64 -14.38
N TYR A 89 -8.41 4.20 -14.32
CA TYR A 89 -9.28 4.27 -13.14
C TYR A 89 -9.92 2.93 -12.82
N ASP A 90 -10.23 2.73 -11.53
CA ASP A 90 -11.02 1.59 -11.05
C ASP A 90 -12.52 1.77 -11.30
N SER A 91 -13.32 0.76 -10.91
CA SER A 91 -14.77 0.77 -11.09
C SER A 91 -15.52 1.85 -10.31
N ASN A 92 -14.87 2.52 -9.36
CA ASN A 92 -15.40 3.65 -8.60
C ASN A 92 -14.80 4.99 -9.06
N PHE A 93 -14.19 5.02 -10.25
CA PHE A 93 -13.55 6.20 -10.85
C PHE A 93 -12.38 6.75 -10.03
N LYS A 94 -11.76 5.90 -9.22
CA LYS A 94 -10.54 6.26 -8.51
C LYS A 94 -9.34 5.98 -9.39
N GLU A 95 -8.49 6.99 -9.56
CA GLU A 95 -7.23 6.88 -10.29
C GLU A 95 -6.37 5.73 -9.76
N ILE A 96 -5.97 4.87 -10.68
CA ILE A 96 -5.02 3.77 -10.48
C ILE A 96 -3.62 4.27 -10.82
N ASP A 97 -3.45 4.80 -12.05
CA ASP A 97 -2.17 5.32 -12.54
C ASP A 97 -2.39 6.31 -13.72
N THR A 98 -1.42 7.19 -13.95
CA THR A 98 -1.44 8.22 -15.00
C THR A 98 -0.12 8.21 -15.76
N ALA A 99 -0.20 8.11 -17.09
CA ALA A 99 0.94 8.23 -17.98
C ALA A 99 1.50 9.67 -17.96
N THR A 100 2.79 9.82 -18.28
CA THR A 100 3.38 11.15 -18.41
C THR A 100 2.81 11.89 -19.63
N PRO A 101 2.55 13.21 -19.54
CA PRO A 101 2.14 14.01 -20.70
C PRO A 101 3.14 13.93 -21.84
N LEU A 102 2.64 13.60 -23.03
CA LEU A 102 3.43 13.36 -24.22
C LEU A 102 3.50 14.61 -25.10
N GLU A 103 4.71 15.04 -25.43
CA GLU A 103 4.98 16.14 -26.38
C GLU A 103 5.06 15.62 -27.82
N GLY A 104 3.94 15.12 -28.35
CA GLY A 104 3.85 14.57 -29.71
C GLY A 104 3.54 15.59 -30.81
N SER A 105 3.82 15.23 -32.06
CA SER A 105 3.36 15.96 -33.26
C SER A 105 3.00 14.98 -34.39
N GLU A 106 2.25 15.44 -35.40
CA GLU A 106 1.89 14.62 -36.58
C GLU A 106 3.10 14.02 -37.30
N THR A 107 4.23 14.75 -37.32
CA THR A 107 5.49 14.31 -37.94
C THR A 107 6.44 13.60 -36.98
N SER A 108 6.15 13.62 -35.67
CA SER A 108 6.97 12.97 -34.63
C SER A 108 6.09 12.54 -33.44
N PRO A 109 5.28 11.48 -33.60
CA PRO A 109 4.43 11.00 -32.52
C PRO A 109 5.28 10.53 -31.33
N ARG A 110 4.71 10.64 -30.13
CA ARG A 110 5.32 10.15 -28.88
C ARG A 110 4.43 9.08 -28.28
N MET A 111 5.00 8.15 -27.52
CA MET A 111 4.26 7.05 -26.92
C MET A 111 4.69 6.84 -25.47
N ASP A 112 3.72 6.55 -24.60
CA ASP A 112 3.91 6.10 -23.23
C ASP A 112 2.88 4.99 -22.90
N SER A 113 3.07 4.27 -21.80
CA SER A 113 2.22 3.15 -21.42
C SER A 113 1.95 3.07 -19.93
N ILE A 114 0.69 2.81 -19.57
CA ILE A 114 0.30 2.35 -18.25
C ILE A 114 0.22 0.83 -18.30
N ALA A 115 0.93 0.14 -17.41
CA ALA A 115 0.97 -1.32 -17.36
C ALA A 115 0.51 -1.79 -15.98
N GLU A 116 -0.71 -2.32 -15.88
CA GLU A 116 -1.32 -2.65 -14.59
C GLU A 116 -1.92 -4.07 -14.58
N TRP A 117 -1.70 -4.79 -13.48
CA TRP A 117 -2.38 -6.07 -13.26
C TRP A 117 -3.71 -5.84 -12.58
N LEU A 118 -4.78 -6.10 -13.31
CA LEU A 118 -6.14 -5.79 -12.92
C LEU A 118 -6.87 -7.07 -12.50
N SER A 119 -7.65 -6.99 -11.42
CA SER A 119 -8.56 -8.09 -11.03
C SER A 119 -9.78 -8.11 -11.95
N GLN A 120 -10.54 -9.20 -11.95
CA GLN A 120 -11.80 -9.27 -12.68
C GLN A 120 -12.70 -8.08 -12.31
N GLY A 121 -13.19 -7.34 -13.31
CA GLY A 121 -13.97 -6.13 -13.11
C GLY A 121 -13.92 -5.17 -14.31
N THR A 122 -14.65 -4.07 -14.19
CA THR A 122 -14.68 -3.00 -15.20
C THR A 122 -13.74 -1.87 -14.80
N TYR A 123 -13.00 -1.36 -15.77
CA TYR A 123 -12.02 -0.28 -15.61
C TYR A 123 -12.22 0.78 -16.68
N TYR A 124 -11.70 1.97 -16.42
CA TYR A 124 -11.88 3.14 -17.28
C TYR A 124 -10.53 3.77 -17.62
N VAL A 125 -10.41 4.31 -18.83
CA VAL A 125 -9.26 5.11 -19.25
C VAL A 125 -9.76 6.45 -19.74
N SER A 126 -9.19 7.55 -19.24
CA SER A 126 -9.36 8.86 -19.86
C SER A 126 -8.14 9.20 -20.69
N ILE A 127 -8.35 9.83 -21.84
CA ILE A 127 -7.32 10.51 -22.61
C ILE A 127 -7.58 12.01 -22.50
N SER A 128 -6.59 12.78 -22.11
CA SER A 128 -6.77 14.19 -21.76
C SER A 128 -5.62 15.04 -22.26
N ASP A 129 -5.88 16.32 -22.50
CA ASP A 129 -4.88 17.35 -22.77
C ASP A 129 -4.91 18.40 -21.66
N ASN A 130 -3.74 18.64 -21.05
CA ASN A 130 -3.57 19.63 -19.97
C ASN A 130 -3.89 21.06 -20.39
N PHE A 131 -3.82 21.37 -21.68
CA PHE A 131 -3.93 22.75 -22.18
C PHE A 131 -5.17 22.99 -23.04
N GLY A 132 -6.03 21.98 -23.24
CA GLY A 132 -7.26 22.11 -24.03
C GLY A 132 -7.05 22.49 -25.49
N ARG A 133 -5.85 22.21 -26.03
CA ARG A 133 -5.45 22.41 -27.43
C ARG A 133 -5.93 21.27 -28.32
N GLY A 134 -6.34 20.15 -27.72
CA GLY A 134 -6.85 18.99 -28.43
C GLY A 134 -5.78 18.32 -29.30
N GLY A 135 -6.16 17.22 -29.94
CA GLY A 135 -5.28 16.56 -30.89
C GLY A 135 -5.51 15.07 -31.05
N ASN A 136 -4.93 14.55 -32.12
CA ASN A 136 -5.09 13.15 -32.51
C ASN A 136 -4.25 12.23 -31.62
N TYR A 137 -4.80 11.06 -31.32
CA TYR A 137 -4.10 9.99 -30.63
C TYR A 137 -4.51 8.61 -31.12
N LYS A 138 -3.67 7.62 -30.80
CA LYS A 138 -4.02 6.21 -30.85
C LYS A 138 -3.91 5.60 -29.46
N LEU A 139 -4.92 4.83 -29.09
CA LEU A 139 -4.97 4.07 -27.85
C LEU A 139 -4.90 2.58 -28.20
N CYS A 140 -3.99 1.88 -27.56
CA CYS A 140 -3.89 0.43 -27.63
C CYS A 140 -4.11 -0.16 -26.25
N THR A 141 -4.95 -1.18 -26.14
CA THR A 141 -5.03 -2.01 -24.94
C THR A 141 -4.60 -3.42 -25.29
N SER A 142 -3.76 -4.02 -24.45
CA SER A 142 -3.42 -5.43 -24.53
C SER A 142 -3.60 -6.10 -23.19
N PHE A 143 -4.07 -7.35 -23.20
CA PHE A 143 -4.37 -8.15 -22.02
C PHE A 143 -3.66 -9.50 -22.09
N SER A 144 -3.00 -9.86 -20.99
CA SER A 144 -2.30 -11.14 -20.84
C SER A 144 -2.59 -11.76 -19.47
N THR A 145 -2.96 -13.05 -19.47
CA THR A 145 -3.12 -13.85 -18.24
C THR A 145 -1.80 -14.44 -17.74
N SER A 146 -0.74 -14.43 -18.55
CA SER A 146 0.56 -15.02 -18.25
C SER A 146 1.62 -14.01 -17.79
N GLY A 147 1.28 -12.72 -17.73
CA GLY A 147 2.27 -11.64 -17.71
C GLY A 147 2.95 -11.49 -19.09
N MET A 148 3.65 -10.38 -19.30
CA MET A 148 4.39 -10.13 -20.55
C MET A 148 5.59 -11.09 -20.68
N THR A 149 5.87 -11.57 -21.90
CA THR A 149 7.12 -12.27 -22.23
C THR A 149 8.20 -11.25 -22.59
N ALA A 150 9.45 -11.51 -22.18
CA ALA A 150 10.61 -10.61 -22.28
C ALA A 150 11.15 -10.36 -23.72
N ALA A 151 10.34 -10.55 -24.77
CA ALA A 151 10.84 -10.75 -26.13
C ALA A 151 11.15 -9.47 -26.95
N GLU A 152 11.23 -8.27 -26.36
CA GLU A 152 11.50 -7.02 -27.12
C GLU A 152 12.57 -6.09 -26.50
N MET A 153 13.39 -6.57 -25.55
CA MET A 153 13.96 -5.73 -24.48
C MET A 153 15.50 -5.69 -24.48
N ASP A 154 16.13 -4.61 -24.98
CA ASP A 154 17.60 -4.48 -25.07
C ASP A 154 18.11 -3.01 -24.92
N SER A 155 17.60 -2.20 -23.97
CA SER A 155 18.26 -0.95 -23.53
C SER A 155 17.61 -0.33 -22.28
N TYR A 156 18.42 0.38 -21.47
CA TYR A 156 17.95 1.32 -20.44
C TYR A 156 16.96 2.37 -20.96
N ASP A 157 17.03 2.73 -22.25
CA ASP A 157 16.16 3.76 -22.85
C ASP A 157 14.69 3.35 -22.96
N SER A 158 14.37 2.07 -22.77
CA SER A 158 12.99 1.54 -22.80
C SER A 158 12.82 0.35 -21.84
N PRO A 159 12.93 0.57 -20.52
CA PRO A 159 12.86 -0.49 -19.53
C PRO A 159 11.41 -0.93 -19.29
N GLN A 160 11.21 -2.22 -19.04
CA GLN A 160 9.88 -2.75 -18.70
C GLN A 160 9.47 -2.35 -17.28
N ASN A 161 8.22 -1.93 -17.08
CA ASN A 161 7.73 -1.69 -15.72
C ASN A 161 7.64 -3.01 -14.93
N LEU A 162 8.41 -3.12 -13.84
CA LEU A 162 8.28 -4.17 -12.85
C LEU A 162 7.33 -3.69 -11.74
N ARG A 163 6.16 -4.32 -11.66
CA ARG A 163 5.17 -4.00 -10.64
C ARG A 163 5.71 -4.27 -9.24
N MET A 164 5.36 -3.39 -8.32
CA MET A 164 5.54 -3.62 -6.90
C MET A 164 4.80 -4.90 -6.43
N ASN A 165 5.53 -5.79 -5.76
CA ASN A 165 5.11 -7.15 -5.40
C ASN A 165 4.82 -8.08 -6.60
N GLY A 166 5.23 -7.67 -7.80
CA GLY A 166 5.10 -8.44 -9.03
C GLY A 166 6.28 -9.38 -9.26
N LYS A 167 6.08 -10.34 -10.16
CA LYS A 167 7.11 -11.25 -10.67
C LYS A 167 7.17 -11.12 -12.18
N VAL A 168 8.36 -10.90 -12.71
CA VAL A 168 8.65 -10.98 -14.14
C VAL A 168 9.51 -12.20 -14.41
N SER A 169 9.37 -12.78 -15.60
CA SER A 169 10.20 -13.88 -16.08
C SER A 169 10.85 -13.47 -17.40
N GLY A 170 12.13 -13.77 -17.55
CA GLY A 170 12.89 -13.44 -18.76
C GLY A 170 13.77 -14.59 -19.22
N VAL A 171 14.24 -14.48 -20.47
CA VAL A 171 15.13 -15.44 -21.12
C VAL A 171 16.25 -14.65 -21.79
N LEU A 172 17.48 -14.84 -21.31
CA LEU A 172 18.68 -14.33 -21.94
C LEU A 172 19.19 -15.38 -22.93
N THR A 173 19.29 -15.04 -24.20
CA THR A 173 19.64 -15.98 -25.28
C THR A 173 21.13 -16.01 -25.61
N ASN A 174 21.89 -15.00 -25.20
CA ASN A 174 23.33 -14.89 -25.46
C ASN A 174 24.04 -14.08 -24.35
N SER A 175 25.38 -14.02 -24.43
CA SER A 175 26.26 -13.46 -23.39
C SER A 175 26.19 -11.95 -23.19
N ASN A 176 25.53 -11.23 -24.09
CA ASN A 176 25.51 -9.76 -24.12
C ASN A 176 24.10 -9.18 -24.00
N GLN A 177 23.09 -10.03 -23.75
CA GLN A 177 21.71 -9.60 -23.57
C GLN A 177 21.51 -9.09 -22.14
N GLU A 178 20.84 -7.95 -22.02
CA GLU A 178 20.48 -7.34 -20.74
C GLU A 178 19.01 -6.92 -20.76
N ASP A 179 18.26 -7.41 -19.80
CA ASP A 179 16.88 -7.00 -19.61
C ASP A 179 16.82 -5.92 -18.53
N TRP A 180 16.24 -4.78 -18.88
CA TRP A 180 16.10 -3.63 -17.98
C TRP A 180 14.66 -3.47 -17.52
N TYR A 181 14.50 -3.29 -16.22
CA TYR A 181 13.22 -3.06 -15.56
C TYR A 181 13.22 -1.73 -14.83
N LYS A 182 12.05 -1.09 -14.76
CA LYS A 182 11.80 0.13 -14.01
C LYS A 182 10.80 -0.17 -12.89
N VAL A 183 11.09 0.30 -11.68
CA VAL A 183 10.14 0.24 -10.56
C VAL A 183 9.94 1.63 -9.98
N THR A 184 8.68 2.02 -9.78
CA THR A 184 8.31 3.27 -9.13
C THR A 184 7.92 3.01 -7.68
N ILE A 185 8.62 3.66 -6.77
CA ILE A 185 8.41 3.58 -5.33
C ILE A 185 7.67 4.83 -4.86
N SER A 186 6.50 4.65 -4.25
CA SER A 186 5.65 5.76 -3.78
C SER A 186 5.97 6.25 -2.37
N SER A 187 6.80 5.53 -1.60
CA SER A 187 7.12 5.92 -0.23
C SER A 187 8.44 5.33 0.25
N ALA A 188 9.16 6.07 1.09
CA ALA A 188 10.40 5.59 1.66
C ALA A 188 10.16 4.43 2.66
N ARG A 189 10.71 3.24 2.45
CA ARG A 189 10.59 2.08 3.37
C ARG A 189 11.55 0.97 2.96
N LYS A 190 11.46 -0.18 3.63
CA LYS A 190 12.19 -1.39 3.26
C LYS A 190 11.52 -2.11 2.08
N TYR A 191 12.33 -2.48 1.10
CA TYR A 191 11.97 -3.24 -0.08
C TYR A 191 12.85 -4.48 -0.18
N LYS A 192 12.32 -5.53 -0.80
CA LYS A 192 13.03 -6.77 -1.08
C LYS A 192 13.00 -7.03 -2.56
N TYR A 193 14.17 -7.13 -3.19
CA TYR A 193 14.23 -7.58 -4.57
C TYR A 193 14.90 -8.94 -4.66
N ILE A 194 14.36 -9.78 -5.53
CA ILE A 194 14.57 -11.22 -5.55
C ILE A 194 14.95 -11.61 -6.97
N LEU A 195 15.99 -12.43 -7.11
CA LEU A 195 16.39 -13.06 -8.36
C LEU A 195 16.38 -14.57 -8.16
N GLN A 196 15.79 -15.28 -9.12
CA GLN A 196 15.95 -16.72 -9.26
C GLN A 196 16.34 -17.01 -10.71
N CYS A 197 17.48 -17.65 -10.93
CA CYS A 197 17.87 -18.18 -12.24
C CYS A 197 17.51 -19.68 -12.29
N SER A 198 17.27 -20.25 -13.47
CA SER A 198 17.11 -21.69 -13.65
C SER A 198 18.48 -22.35 -13.90
N ASN A 199 19.06 -22.11 -15.08
CA ASN A 199 20.34 -22.65 -15.51
C ASN A 199 21.26 -21.48 -15.89
N ASN A 200 22.52 -21.52 -15.42
CA ASN A 200 23.60 -20.54 -15.65
C ASN A 200 23.70 -19.36 -14.66
N PHE A 201 24.82 -18.64 -14.79
CA PHE A 201 25.14 -17.42 -14.06
C PHE A 201 24.30 -16.25 -14.54
N ILE A 202 23.51 -15.68 -13.63
CA ILE A 202 22.73 -14.46 -13.86
C ILE A 202 23.10 -13.42 -12.81
N GLN A 203 23.42 -12.23 -13.27
CA GLN A 203 23.65 -11.04 -12.46
C GLN A 203 22.40 -10.14 -12.48
N CYS A 204 22.06 -9.57 -11.32
CA CYS A 204 20.97 -8.62 -11.16
C CYS A 204 21.44 -7.41 -10.35
N ASN A 205 21.40 -6.23 -10.96
CA ASN A 205 21.88 -4.98 -10.36
C ASN A 205 20.70 -4.01 -10.20
N LEU A 206 20.66 -3.31 -9.07
CA LEU A 206 19.71 -2.26 -8.78
C LEU A 206 20.42 -0.90 -8.88
N TYR A 207 19.79 0.03 -9.60
CA TYR A 207 20.26 1.38 -9.82
C TYR A 207 19.24 2.41 -9.34
N ASP A 208 19.73 3.58 -8.95
CA ASP A 208 18.90 4.76 -8.75
C ASP A 208 18.46 5.41 -10.07
N ARG A 209 17.72 6.52 -9.98
CA ARG A 209 17.23 7.28 -11.15
C ARG A 209 18.33 7.87 -12.03
N ASN A 210 19.56 7.99 -11.52
CA ASN A 210 20.71 8.55 -12.21
C ASN A 210 21.68 7.45 -12.68
N LEU A 211 21.23 6.18 -12.66
CA LEU A 211 22.04 5.02 -13.01
C LEU A 211 23.27 4.80 -12.11
N SER A 212 23.25 5.32 -10.88
CA SER A 212 24.23 4.94 -9.87
C SER A 212 23.84 3.59 -9.27
N GLU A 213 24.77 2.63 -9.27
CA GLU A 213 24.52 1.29 -8.74
C GLU A 213 24.34 1.34 -7.22
N LEU A 214 23.20 0.85 -6.75
CA LEU A 214 22.88 0.75 -5.33
C LEU A 214 23.26 -0.62 -4.76
N HIS A 215 23.11 -1.68 -5.55
CA HIS A 215 23.44 -3.04 -5.15
C HIS A 215 23.53 -4.00 -6.35
N SER A 216 24.44 -4.97 -6.29
CA SER A 216 24.55 -6.07 -7.26
C SER A 216 24.41 -7.42 -6.55
N MET A 217 23.74 -8.37 -7.22
CA MET A 217 23.62 -9.75 -6.75
C MET A 217 23.81 -10.75 -7.90
N ASN A 218 24.38 -11.92 -7.60
CA ASN A 218 24.68 -12.94 -8.59
C ASN A 218 24.10 -14.29 -8.16
N SER A 219 23.37 -14.97 -9.04
CA SER A 219 22.79 -16.30 -8.78
C SER A 219 23.33 -17.37 -9.73
N TRP A 220 23.31 -18.62 -9.25
CA TRP A 220 23.79 -19.82 -9.95
C TRP A 220 22.82 -20.98 -9.72
N ASN A 221 22.60 -21.81 -10.75
CA ASN A 221 21.97 -23.15 -10.67
C ASN A 221 20.73 -23.21 -9.76
N GLU A 222 19.61 -22.67 -10.22
CA GLU A 222 18.30 -22.69 -9.53
C GLU A 222 18.21 -21.93 -8.21
N LYS A 223 19.30 -21.31 -7.75
CA LYS A 223 19.31 -20.62 -6.46
C LYS A 223 18.45 -19.36 -6.52
N THR A 224 17.59 -19.22 -5.53
CA THR A 224 16.90 -17.96 -5.24
C THR A 224 17.77 -17.13 -4.32
N ILE A 225 18.05 -15.89 -4.72
CA ILE A 225 18.75 -14.90 -3.91
C ILE A 225 17.88 -13.66 -3.75
N SER A 226 18.12 -12.91 -2.68
CA SER A 226 17.35 -11.70 -2.43
C SER A 226 18.15 -10.71 -1.60
N LYS A 227 17.79 -9.43 -1.70
CA LYS A 227 18.36 -8.36 -0.90
C LYS A 227 17.27 -7.44 -0.40
N GLU A 228 17.37 -7.07 0.87
CA GLU A 228 16.53 -6.07 1.51
C GLU A 228 17.27 -4.73 1.60
N LEU A 229 16.59 -3.64 1.24
CA LEU A 229 17.16 -2.29 1.17
C LEU A 229 16.14 -1.27 1.67
N GLU A 230 16.61 -0.21 2.34
CA GLU A 230 15.81 0.98 2.59
C GLU A 230 15.95 1.93 1.40
N LEU A 231 14.83 2.23 0.74
CA LEU A 231 14.79 3.08 -0.45
C LEU A 231 13.83 4.23 -0.21
N THR A 232 14.10 5.39 -0.83
CA THR A 232 13.20 6.54 -0.82
C THR A 232 12.16 6.44 -1.94
N SER A 233 11.11 7.26 -1.89
CA SER A 233 10.19 7.41 -3.03
C SER A 233 10.94 7.89 -4.27
N GLY A 234 10.64 7.32 -5.42
CA GLY A 234 11.31 7.63 -6.67
C GLY A 234 11.30 6.46 -7.65
N VAL A 235 12.01 6.65 -8.76
CA VAL A 235 12.19 5.63 -9.80
C VAL A 235 13.53 4.93 -9.60
N TYR A 236 13.52 3.61 -9.76
CA TYR A 236 14.71 2.76 -9.71
C TYR A 236 14.72 1.82 -10.91
N TYR A 237 15.91 1.35 -11.27
CA TYR A 237 16.10 0.45 -12.38
C TYR A 237 16.74 -0.86 -11.94
N ILE A 238 16.28 -1.97 -12.50
CA ILE A 238 16.88 -3.29 -12.28
C ILE A 238 17.40 -3.79 -13.60
N LYS A 239 18.67 -4.15 -13.65
CA LYS A 239 19.32 -4.74 -14.80
C LYS A 239 19.56 -6.21 -14.54
N VAL A 240 19.08 -7.09 -15.41
CA VAL A 240 19.37 -8.52 -15.35
C VAL A 240 20.19 -8.91 -16.58
N GLY A 241 21.36 -9.52 -16.36
CA GLY A 241 22.29 -9.91 -17.42
C GLY A 241 22.99 -11.22 -17.11
N GLY A 242 23.61 -11.85 -18.12
CA GLY A 242 24.28 -13.14 -17.93
C GLY A 242 25.19 -13.52 -19.08
N ILE A 243 26.33 -14.14 -18.74
CA ILE A 243 27.41 -14.44 -19.70
C ILE A 243 27.08 -15.65 -20.59
N ARG A 244 26.16 -16.53 -20.20
CA ARG A 244 25.87 -17.79 -20.92
C ARG A 244 24.40 -17.92 -21.34
N GLY A 245 23.63 -16.83 -21.25
CA GLY A 245 22.18 -16.89 -21.34
C GLY A 245 21.57 -17.70 -20.18
N GLY A 246 20.24 -17.85 -20.17
CA GLY A 246 19.50 -18.58 -19.14
C GLY A 246 18.12 -17.99 -18.90
N THR A 247 17.26 -18.71 -18.20
CA THR A 247 15.96 -18.14 -17.78
C THR A 247 16.07 -17.65 -16.34
N TYR A 248 15.34 -16.58 -16.05
CA TYR A 248 15.31 -16.00 -14.73
C TYR A 248 13.93 -15.49 -14.38
N THR A 249 13.73 -15.27 -13.10
CA THR A 249 12.61 -14.50 -12.59
C THR A 249 13.12 -13.42 -11.66
N CYS A 250 12.55 -12.22 -11.77
CA CYS A 250 12.86 -11.09 -10.93
C CYS A 250 11.60 -10.62 -10.21
N GLN A 251 11.74 -10.22 -8.95
CA GLN A 251 10.66 -9.62 -8.17
C GLN A 251 11.16 -8.39 -7.42
N PHE A 252 10.26 -7.44 -7.18
CA PHE A 252 10.53 -6.27 -6.35
C PHE A 252 9.34 -6.03 -5.43
N ASN A 253 9.52 -6.34 -4.15
CA ASN A 253 8.45 -6.48 -3.18
C ASN A 253 8.57 -5.41 -2.09
N GLU A 254 7.44 -4.86 -1.64
CA GLU A 254 7.41 -4.07 -0.41
C GLU A 254 7.54 -5.01 0.78
N ILE A 255 8.39 -4.64 1.74
CA ILE A 255 8.40 -5.35 3.02
C ILE A 255 7.34 -4.72 3.90
N ILE A 256 6.22 -5.43 4.05
CA ILE A 256 5.11 -5.02 4.91
C ILE A 256 5.07 -5.98 6.10
N PRO A 257 5.12 -5.47 7.34
CA PRO A 257 4.94 -6.31 8.50
C PRO A 257 3.63 -7.11 8.44
N ALA A 258 3.76 -8.41 8.55
CA ALA A 258 2.67 -9.37 8.48
C ALA A 258 1.87 -9.40 9.80
N LYS A 259 0.65 -9.92 9.74
CA LYS A 259 -0.16 -10.14 10.95
C LYS A 259 0.59 -11.09 11.88
N GLY A 260 0.85 -10.64 13.10
CA GLY A 260 1.63 -11.40 14.09
C GLY A 260 2.95 -10.73 14.45
N ASP A 261 3.50 -9.94 13.53
CA ASP A 261 4.81 -9.32 13.70
C ASP A 261 4.82 -8.32 14.85
N LEU A 262 5.98 -8.23 15.51
CA LEU A 262 6.22 -7.28 16.58
C LEU A 262 6.93 -6.05 16.01
N LEU A 263 6.33 -4.89 16.21
CA LEU A 263 6.90 -3.61 15.83
C LEU A 263 7.45 -2.90 17.06
N VAL A 264 8.62 -2.30 16.92
CA VAL A 264 9.31 -1.55 17.99
C VAL A 264 9.30 -0.07 17.62
N ASP A 265 8.64 0.73 18.45
CA ASP A 265 8.71 2.19 18.38
C ASP A 265 9.75 2.66 19.39
N SER A 266 11.00 2.75 18.94
CA SER A 266 12.14 3.16 19.76
C SER A 266 11.96 4.58 20.30
N LYS A 267 11.32 5.47 19.53
CA LYS A 267 11.07 6.88 19.92
C LYS A 267 10.15 6.96 21.13
N ASN A 268 9.02 6.24 21.11
CA ASN A 268 8.06 6.26 22.22
C ASN A 268 8.32 5.17 23.27
N GLN A 269 9.30 4.30 23.03
CA GLN A 269 9.66 3.15 23.85
C GLN A 269 8.45 2.22 24.06
N ALA A 270 7.82 1.84 22.96
CA ALA A 270 6.63 0.99 22.95
C ALA A 270 6.78 -0.16 21.96
N GLN A 271 6.17 -1.30 22.27
CA GLN A 271 6.08 -2.44 21.36
C GLN A 271 4.62 -2.65 20.94
N TYR A 272 4.43 -3.01 19.68
CA TYR A 272 3.12 -3.28 19.08
C TYR A 272 3.12 -4.65 18.41
N LYS A 273 1.94 -5.25 18.25
CA LYS A 273 1.74 -6.46 17.45
C LYS A 273 0.80 -6.16 16.29
N VAL A 274 1.20 -6.47 15.07
CA VAL A 274 0.36 -6.31 13.89
C VAL A 274 -0.83 -7.26 13.96
N THR A 275 -2.02 -6.70 13.73
CA THR A 275 -3.30 -7.45 13.70
C THR A 275 -3.93 -7.46 12.31
N LYS A 276 -3.60 -6.46 11.49
CA LYS A 276 -3.91 -6.40 10.06
C LYS A 276 -2.75 -5.68 9.34
N ALA A 277 -2.15 -6.33 8.35
CA ALA A 277 -1.13 -5.75 7.48
C ALA A 277 -1.74 -4.76 6.48
N GLY A 278 -0.93 -3.87 5.91
CA GLY A 278 -1.35 -3.03 4.77
C GLY A 278 -0.38 -1.88 4.44
N THR A 279 -0.23 -1.61 3.15
CA THR A 279 0.67 -0.61 2.55
C THR A 279 0.25 0.83 2.79
N LYS A 280 -1.07 1.07 2.86
CA LYS A 280 -1.69 2.37 3.18
C LYS A 280 -2.21 2.41 4.62
N GLY A 281 -1.68 1.51 5.45
CA GLY A 281 -2.00 1.38 6.87
C GLY A 281 -2.56 0.03 7.25
N GLY A 282 -2.52 -0.23 8.56
CA GLY A 282 -2.96 -1.48 9.17
C GLY A 282 -3.49 -1.25 10.58
N THR A 283 -3.68 -2.32 11.33
CA THR A 283 -4.07 -2.23 12.75
C THR A 283 -3.06 -2.94 13.63
N VAL A 284 -2.82 -2.38 14.80
CA VAL A 284 -1.91 -2.94 15.79
C VAL A 284 -2.53 -2.99 17.18
N THR A 285 -2.06 -3.94 17.99
CA THR A 285 -2.31 -3.99 19.43
C THR A 285 -1.08 -3.46 20.17
N TYR A 286 -1.26 -2.54 21.10
CA TYR A 286 -0.20 -2.10 22.01
C TYR A 286 0.18 -3.26 22.95
N GLN A 287 1.42 -3.75 22.88
CA GLN A 287 1.88 -4.92 23.63
C GLN A 287 2.43 -4.57 25.00
N LYS A 288 3.40 -3.64 25.07
CA LYS A 288 4.04 -3.24 26.33
C LYS A 288 4.72 -1.89 26.18
N SER A 289 4.87 -1.20 27.32
CA SER A 289 5.86 -0.13 27.45
C SER A 289 7.23 -0.78 27.65
N MET A 290 8.22 -0.33 26.89
CA MET A 290 9.63 -0.67 27.12
C MET A 290 10.26 0.25 28.17
N ASN A 291 9.56 1.33 28.56
CA ASN A 291 9.95 2.20 29.67
C ASN A 291 9.22 1.80 30.96
N GLY A 292 9.91 1.11 31.86
CA GLY A 292 9.38 0.70 33.16
C GLY A 292 9.30 1.80 34.22
N VAL A 293 9.97 2.94 34.00
CA VAL A 293 10.05 4.04 34.98
C VAL A 293 9.07 5.18 34.72
N LYS A 294 8.52 5.29 33.50
CA LYS A 294 7.52 6.31 33.13
C LYS A 294 6.27 6.24 34.01
N THR A 295 5.93 7.36 34.63
CA THR A 295 4.72 7.50 35.46
C THR A 295 3.47 7.89 34.66
N SER A 296 3.63 8.33 33.41
CA SER A 296 2.54 8.64 32.49
C SER A 296 2.83 8.03 31.13
N ILE A 297 1.88 7.26 30.60
CA ILE A 297 2.02 6.58 29.31
C ILE A 297 0.84 6.93 28.41
N THR A 298 1.13 7.20 27.15
CA THR A 298 0.13 7.36 26.10
C THR A 298 0.11 6.11 25.24
N VAL A 299 -1.04 5.45 25.17
CA VAL A 299 -1.36 4.49 24.10
C VAL A 299 -1.97 5.34 22.98
N PRO A 300 -1.23 5.64 21.90
CA PRO A 300 -1.67 6.62 20.93
C PRO A 300 -2.83 6.08 20.08
N ALA A 301 -3.54 6.96 19.36
CA ALA A 301 -4.60 6.51 18.43
C ALA A 301 -4.02 5.88 17.15
N THR A 302 -2.87 6.37 16.72
CA THR A 302 -2.10 5.87 15.57
C THR A 302 -0.61 5.89 15.92
N VAL A 303 0.18 5.06 15.24
CA VAL A 303 1.65 5.07 15.32
C VAL A 303 2.21 4.92 13.91
N LYS A 304 3.31 5.61 13.60
CA LYS A 304 4.01 5.51 12.31
C LYS A 304 5.34 4.79 12.55
N ILE A 305 5.53 3.62 11.93
CA ILE A 305 6.74 2.78 12.04
C ILE A 305 7.11 2.41 10.61
N ASP A 306 8.38 2.60 10.22
CA ASP A 306 8.90 2.34 8.87
C ASP A 306 8.03 2.98 7.77
N ASN A 307 7.62 4.23 8.02
CA ASN A 307 6.71 5.02 7.21
C ASN A 307 5.28 4.47 6.98
N ILE A 308 4.92 3.37 7.62
CA ILE A 308 3.56 2.84 7.63
C ILE A 308 2.82 3.35 8.86
N THR A 309 1.64 3.94 8.64
CA THR A 309 0.77 4.43 9.73
C THR A 309 -0.23 3.35 10.15
N TYR A 310 -0.16 2.89 11.40
CA TYR A 310 -1.06 1.90 11.97
C TYR A 310 -2.08 2.54 12.91
N LYS A 311 -3.33 2.08 12.86
CA LYS A 311 -4.32 2.37 13.91
C LYS A 311 -4.07 1.46 15.11
N VAL A 312 -3.95 2.05 16.30
CA VAL A 312 -3.85 1.27 17.54
C VAL A 312 -5.25 0.93 18.03
N THR A 313 -5.65 -0.34 17.89
CA THR A 313 -7.04 -0.76 18.10
C THR A 313 -7.27 -1.51 19.40
N ALA A 314 -6.20 -1.90 20.10
CA ALA A 314 -6.30 -2.68 21.33
C ALA A 314 -5.10 -2.46 22.27
N ILE A 315 -5.32 -2.73 23.55
CA ILE A 315 -4.25 -2.91 24.55
C ILE A 315 -4.17 -4.40 24.87
N ALA A 316 -2.98 -4.99 24.76
CA ALA A 316 -2.78 -6.42 24.95
C ALA A 316 -3.06 -6.88 26.38
N SER A 317 -3.27 -8.19 26.52
CA SER A 317 -3.30 -8.83 27.83
C SER A 317 -1.98 -8.60 28.56
N LYS A 318 -2.05 -8.29 29.85
CA LYS A 318 -0.89 -8.02 30.72
C LYS A 318 0.02 -6.85 30.29
N ALA A 319 -0.38 -5.99 29.35
CA ALA A 319 0.48 -4.96 28.76
C ALA A 319 1.18 -4.01 29.77
N PHE A 320 0.54 -3.75 30.90
CA PHE A 320 1.06 -2.94 32.01
C PHE A 320 1.03 -3.70 33.34
N LYS A 321 0.90 -5.03 33.34
CA LYS A 321 0.77 -5.83 34.56
C LYS A 321 1.89 -5.51 35.56
N GLY A 322 1.51 -5.20 36.79
CA GLY A 322 2.43 -4.97 37.91
C GLY A 322 3.18 -3.64 37.85
N ASN A 323 2.84 -2.73 36.93
CA ASN A 323 3.51 -1.44 36.85
C ASN A 323 3.07 -0.52 38.02
N GLY A 324 3.80 -0.61 39.13
CA GLY A 324 3.55 0.17 40.34
C GLY A 324 3.89 1.66 40.23
N ARG A 325 4.66 2.07 39.21
CA ARG A 325 5.06 3.48 38.99
C ARG A 325 4.08 4.24 38.11
N LEU A 326 3.31 3.54 37.29
CA LEU A 326 2.36 4.11 36.34
C LEU A 326 1.22 4.82 37.08
N LYS A 327 1.20 6.16 37.05
CA LYS A 327 0.18 7.01 37.68
C LYS A 327 -0.97 7.38 36.76
N LYS A 328 -0.71 7.50 35.45
CA LYS A 328 -1.67 7.95 34.43
C LYS A 328 -1.49 7.19 33.12
N VAL A 329 -2.60 6.85 32.48
CA VAL A 329 -2.61 6.30 31.11
C VAL A 329 -3.59 7.08 30.25
N ILE A 330 -3.12 7.53 29.10
CA ILE A 330 -3.95 8.17 28.06
C ILE A 330 -4.22 7.12 26.99
N ILE A 331 -5.49 6.81 26.75
CA ILE A 331 -5.90 5.80 25.76
C ILE A 331 -6.44 6.51 24.52
N GLY A 332 -5.83 6.23 23.36
CA GLY A 332 -6.18 6.79 22.07
C GLY A 332 -7.60 6.42 21.61
N LYS A 333 -8.21 7.31 20.83
CA LYS A 333 -9.61 7.19 20.39
C LYS A 333 -9.93 5.96 19.54
N ASN A 334 -8.93 5.34 18.92
CA ASN A 334 -9.09 4.16 18.06
C ASN A 334 -9.12 2.83 18.84
N VAL A 335 -8.79 2.84 20.13
CA VAL A 335 -8.77 1.63 20.96
C VAL A 335 -10.20 1.12 21.16
N THR A 336 -10.41 -0.14 20.81
CA THR A 336 -11.70 -0.84 20.88
C THR A 336 -11.74 -1.92 21.96
N SER A 337 -10.59 -2.40 22.43
CA SER A 337 -10.52 -3.43 23.47
C SER A 337 -9.35 -3.24 24.43
N ILE A 338 -9.58 -3.60 25.69
CA ILE A 338 -8.55 -3.65 26.74
C ILE A 338 -8.42 -5.11 27.18
N GLY A 339 -7.22 -5.67 27.06
CA GLY A 339 -6.96 -7.10 27.27
C GLY A 339 -7.11 -7.58 28.71
N THR A 340 -7.09 -8.90 28.88
CA THR A 340 -7.14 -9.57 30.18
C THR A 340 -5.94 -9.16 31.02
N SER A 341 -6.19 -8.74 32.27
CA SER A 341 -5.14 -8.29 33.19
C SER A 341 -4.24 -7.16 32.65
N ALA A 342 -4.71 -6.36 31.68
CA ALA A 342 -3.89 -5.33 31.03
C ALA A 342 -3.22 -4.36 32.02
N PHE A 343 -3.90 -4.00 33.11
CA PHE A 343 -3.41 -3.15 34.20
C PHE A 343 -3.45 -3.86 35.56
N TYR A 344 -3.39 -5.19 35.58
CA TYR A 344 -3.43 -5.97 36.82
C TYR A 344 -2.33 -5.54 37.78
N LYS A 345 -2.66 -5.21 39.04
CA LYS A 345 -1.74 -4.70 40.07
C LYS A 345 -0.95 -3.44 39.65
N CYS A 346 -1.50 -2.56 38.80
CA CYS A 346 -0.96 -1.20 38.62
C CYS A 346 -1.27 -0.34 39.85
N THR A 347 -0.56 -0.57 40.95
CA THR A 347 -0.84 0.07 42.25
C THR A 347 -0.58 1.57 42.26
N GLY A 348 0.20 2.10 41.32
CA GLY A 348 0.42 3.55 41.16
C GLY A 348 -0.72 4.28 40.44
N LEU A 349 -1.58 3.57 39.70
CA LEU A 349 -2.52 4.18 38.76
C LEU A 349 -3.62 4.92 39.52
N ARG A 350 -3.75 6.23 39.29
CA ARG A 350 -4.67 7.11 40.04
C ARG A 350 -5.98 7.37 39.31
N SER A 351 -5.90 7.48 37.99
CA SER A 351 -7.06 7.74 37.14
C SER A 351 -6.95 7.05 35.80
N ILE A 352 -8.11 6.70 35.23
CA ILE A 352 -8.22 6.15 33.88
C ILE A 352 -9.44 6.71 33.16
N THR A 353 -9.28 7.03 31.89
CA THR A 353 -10.38 7.37 30.98
C THR A 353 -10.51 6.32 29.89
N ILE A 354 -11.66 5.65 29.83
CA ILE A 354 -12.02 4.66 28.81
C ILE A 354 -12.71 5.42 27.66
N PRO A 355 -12.10 5.50 26.45
CA PRO A 355 -12.61 6.33 25.36
C PRO A 355 -13.86 5.76 24.69
N VAL A 356 -14.50 6.57 23.83
CA VAL A 356 -15.82 6.33 23.23
C VAL A 356 -15.94 5.06 22.39
N ASN A 357 -14.82 4.54 21.87
CA ASN A 357 -14.81 3.38 20.96
C ASN A 357 -14.53 2.05 21.64
N VAL A 358 -14.25 2.02 22.95
CA VAL A 358 -14.01 0.76 23.66
C VAL A 358 -15.30 -0.06 23.73
N LYS A 359 -15.24 -1.28 23.21
CA LYS A 359 -16.32 -2.26 23.16
C LYS A 359 -16.14 -3.38 24.18
N SER A 360 -14.90 -3.65 24.62
CA SER A 360 -14.63 -4.71 25.60
C SER A 360 -13.50 -4.39 26.58
N ILE A 361 -13.62 -4.93 27.80
CA ILE A 361 -12.63 -4.87 28.87
C ILE A 361 -12.45 -6.29 29.41
N GLY A 362 -11.22 -6.80 29.39
CA GLY A 362 -10.90 -8.18 29.74
C GLY A 362 -11.07 -8.52 31.22
N LYS A 363 -11.02 -9.82 31.52
CA LYS A 363 -11.03 -10.34 32.90
C LYS A 363 -9.89 -9.70 33.68
N GLN A 364 -10.18 -9.24 34.90
CA GLN A 364 -9.19 -8.64 35.82
C GLN A 364 -8.39 -7.46 35.24
N ALA A 365 -8.89 -6.76 34.21
CA ALA A 365 -8.15 -5.72 33.51
C ALA A 365 -7.54 -4.65 34.44
N PHE A 366 -8.26 -4.21 35.47
CA PHE A 366 -7.82 -3.24 36.49
C PHE A 366 -7.81 -3.84 37.90
N TYR A 367 -7.67 -5.16 38.00
CA TYR A 367 -7.70 -5.86 39.28
C TYR A 367 -6.56 -5.39 40.20
N ASN A 368 -6.88 -5.11 41.46
CA ASN A 368 -5.94 -4.61 42.47
C ASN A 368 -5.17 -3.33 42.07
N CYS A 369 -5.76 -2.46 41.25
CA CYS A 369 -5.28 -1.08 41.08
C CYS A 369 -5.67 -0.23 42.31
N LYS A 370 -5.05 -0.49 43.46
CA LYS A 370 -5.49 0.01 44.78
C LYS A 370 -5.64 1.54 44.87
N ASN A 371 -4.82 2.30 44.14
CA ASN A 371 -4.87 3.76 44.13
C ASN A 371 -5.75 4.35 43.01
N LEU A 372 -6.49 3.52 42.26
CA LEU A 372 -7.36 3.99 41.18
C LEU A 372 -8.61 4.65 41.76
N LYS A 373 -8.53 5.97 41.94
CA LYS A 373 -9.56 6.81 42.59
C LYS A 373 -10.59 7.37 41.60
N SER A 374 -10.24 7.48 40.31
CA SER A 374 -11.13 8.05 39.29
C SER A 374 -11.20 7.16 38.05
N VAL A 375 -12.39 6.70 37.71
CA VAL A 375 -12.65 5.94 36.49
C VAL A 375 -13.69 6.69 35.68
N ILE A 376 -13.31 7.13 34.48
CA ILE A 376 -14.19 7.83 33.55
C ILE A 376 -14.45 6.90 32.37
N ILE A 377 -15.71 6.54 32.12
CA ILE A 377 -16.11 5.70 30.99
C ILE A 377 -16.92 6.56 30.02
N LYS A 378 -16.35 6.85 28.85
CA LYS A 378 -17.01 7.66 27.82
C LYS A 378 -17.80 6.83 26.81
N THR A 379 -17.42 5.57 26.61
CA THR A 379 -18.11 4.65 25.69
C THR A 379 -19.52 4.32 26.17
N THR A 380 -20.45 4.19 25.22
CA THR A 380 -21.79 3.64 25.42
C THR A 380 -21.92 2.19 24.93
N LYS A 381 -20.81 1.61 24.43
CA LYS A 381 -20.77 0.33 23.70
C LYS A 381 -20.47 -0.90 24.58
N LEU A 382 -20.21 -0.73 25.88
CA LEU A 382 -19.98 -1.84 26.81
C LEU A 382 -21.28 -2.56 27.17
N THR A 383 -21.20 -3.88 27.25
CA THR A 383 -22.26 -4.77 27.76
C THR A 383 -21.71 -5.69 28.86
N SER A 384 -22.60 -6.31 29.64
CA SER A 384 -22.19 -7.19 30.75
C SER A 384 -21.33 -8.37 30.28
N SER A 385 -21.55 -8.90 29.07
CA SER A 385 -20.76 -9.99 28.48
C SER A 385 -19.39 -9.52 27.95
N LYS A 386 -19.24 -8.23 27.63
CA LYS A 386 -17.99 -7.65 27.11
C LYS A 386 -17.11 -7.03 28.19
N VAL A 387 -17.56 -6.98 29.44
CA VAL A 387 -16.74 -6.63 30.60
C VAL A 387 -16.45 -7.90 31.40
N GLY A 388 -15.19 -8.31 31.44
CA GLY A 388 -14.75 -9.55 32.06
C GLY A 388 -14.95 -9.57 33.58
N ALA A 389 -15.02 -10.77 34.15
CA ALA A 389 -15.14 -10.97 35.59
C ALA A 389 -14.02 -10.25 36.35
N ASN A 390 -14.38 -9.64 37.49
CA ASN A 390 -13.45 -8.92 38.37
C ASN A 390 -12.64 -7.81 37.68
N ALA A 391 -13.10 -7.26 36.55
CA ALA A 391 -12.37 -6.25 35.78
C ALA A 391 -11.93 -5.06 36.64
N PHE A 392 -12.70 -4.69 37.66
CA PHE A 392 -12.41 -3.56 38.56
C PHE A 392 -12.31 -3.96 40.04
N LYS A 393 -12.16 -5.26 40.35
CA LYS A 393 -12.07 -5.70 41.75
C LYS A 393 -10.78 -5.20 42.40
N GLY A 394 -10.88 -4.62 43.59
CA GLY A 394 -9.72 -4.13 44.36
C GLY A 394 -9.19 -2.75 43.94
N ILE A 395 -9.98 -1.96 43.20
CA ILE A 395 -9.73 -0.51 43.06
C ILE A 395 -10.01 0.23 44.37
N TYR A 396 -9.70 1.52 44.45
CA TYR A 396 -9.97 2.32 45.66
C TYR A 396 -11.46 2.25 46.04
N LYS A 397 -11.75 1.94 47.31
CA LYS A 397 -13.12 1.65 47.75
C LYS A 397 -14.11 2.81 47.56
N LYS A 398 -13.66 4.06 47.72
CA LYS A 398 -14.44 5.29 47.48
C LYS A 398 -14.17 5.90 46.10
N ALA A 399 -13.78 5.09 45.11
CA ALA A 399 -13.50 5.58 43.76
C ALA A 399 -14.72 6.32 43.17
N THR A 400 -14.46 7.42 42.48
CA THR A 400 -15.49 8.13 41.70
C THR A 400 -15.56 7.52 40.30
N ILE A 401 -16.73 7.02 39.93
CA ILE A 401 -17.01 6.38 38.64
C ILE A 401 -17.93 7.30 37.83
N LYS A 402 -17.41 7.89 36.75
CA LYS A 402 -18.20 8.71 35.82
C LYS A 402 -18.58 7.88 34.59
N VAL A 403 -19.87 7.83 34.27
CA VAL A 403 -20.42 7.05 33.13
C VAL A 403 -21.38 7.89 32.30
N PRO A 404 -21.68 7.53 31.03
CA PRO A 404 -22.56 8.32 30.18
C PRO A 404 -23.97 8.45 30.78
N LYS A 405 -24.56 9.65 30.73
CA LYS A 405 -25.91 9.94 31.27
C LYS A 405 -26.95 8.94 30.77
N SER A 406 -26.92 8.61 29.47
CA SER A 406 -27.83 7.68 28.80
C SER A 406 -27.68 6.21 29.21
N LYS A 407 -26.57 5.82 29.84
CA LYS A 407 -26.30 4.44 30.28
C LYS A 407 -26.08 4.33 31.79
N PHE A 408 -26.43 5.36 32.55
CA PHE A 408 -26.06 5.49 33.97
C PHE A 408 -26.46 4.27 34.82
N ASN A 409 -27.73 3.89 34.83
CA ASN A 409 -28.23 2.76 35.64
C ASN A 409 -27.65 1.42 35.15
N THR A 410 -27.64 1.19 33.84
CA THR A 410 -27.06 -0.02 33.23
C THR A 410 -25.60 -0.19 33.63
N TYR A 411 -24.80 0.87 33.53
CA TYR A 411 -23.36 0.80 33.82
C TYR A 411 -23.11 0.72 35.32
N ARG A 412 -23.86 1.45 36.15
CA ARG A 412 -23.79 1.32 37.61
C ARG A 412 -23.98 -0.14 38.04
N ASN A 413 -25.06 -0.78 37.58
CA ASN A 413 -25.38 -2.16 37.95
C ASN A 413 -24.37 -3.16 37.38
N MET A 414 -24.00 -3.00 36.11
CA MET A 414 -22.97 -3.83 35.49
C MET A 414 -21.63 -3.73 36.25
N LEU A 415 -21.13 -2.52 36.51
CA LEU A 415 -19.80 -2.33 37.09
C LEU A 415 -19.70 -2.81 38.55
N LYS A 416 -20.79 -2.72 39.33
CA LYS A 416 -20.88 -3.36 40.65
C LYS A 416 -20.61 -4.87 40.55
N ARG A 417 -21.28 -5.55 39.62
CA ARG A 417 -21.07 -7.00 39.36
C ARG A 417 -19.66 -7.31 38.82
N LYS A 418 -18.96 -6.32 38.27
CA LYS A 418 -17.57 -6.46 37.77
C LYS A 418 -16.50 -6.06 38.79
N GLY A 419 -16.89 -5.90 40.06
CA GLY A 419 -16.00 -5.81 41.21
C GLY A 419 -15.79 -4.41 41.79
N ILE A 420 -16.52 -3.40 41.30
CA ILE A 420 -16.49 -2.07 41.95
C ILE A 420 -17.16 -2.17 43.33
N GLY A 421 -16.49 -1.65 44.36
CA GLY A 421 -16.93 -1.73 45.75
C GLY A 421 -18.22 -0.93 46.04
N LYS A 422 -18.92 -1.31 47.11
CA LYS A 422 -20.20 -0.71 47.53
C LYS A 422 -20.11 0.78 47.89
N GLU A 423 -18.94 1.23 48.36
CA GLU A 423 -18.65 2.62 48.75
C GLU A 423 -18.30 3.53 47.55
N ALA A 424 -18.26 3.02 46.33
CA ALA A 424 -17.91 3.81 45.16
C ALA A 424 -19.01 4.82 44.80
N VAL A 425 -18.60 6.03 44.43
CA VAL A 425 -19.51 7.13 44.09
C VAL A 425 -19.72 7.16 42.57
N TYR A 426 -20.95 6.97 42.12
CA TYR A 426 -21.30 7.01 40.70
C TYR A 426 -21.83 8.40 40.31
N LYS A 427 -21.27 8.99 39.26
CA LYS A 427 -21.69 10.29 38.72
C LYS A 427 -22.01 10.17 37.22
N LYS A 428 -22.96 10.98 36.76
CA LYS A 428 -23.24 11.12 35.33
C LYS A 428 -22.13 11.96 34.71
N LEU A 429 -21.67 11.59 33.51
CA LEU A 429 -20.92 12.50 32.67
C LEU A 429 -21.83 13.67 32.30
N SER A 430 -21.29 14.88 32.44
CA SER A 430 -21.89 16.13 31.95
C SER A 430 -22.14 16.05 30.46
#